data_AF-A0A0F9W501-F1
#
_entry.id   AF-A0A0F9W501-F1
#
_cell.length_a   1.000
_cell.length_b   1.000
_cell.length_c   1.000
_cell.angle_alpha   90.00
_cell.angle_beta   90.00
_cell.angle_gamma   90.00
#
_symmetry.space_group_name_H-M   'P 1'
#
loop_
_entity.id
_entity.type
_entity.pdbx_description
1 polymer ?
#
loop_
_entity_poly.entity_id
_entity_poly.type
_entity_poly.pdbx_seq_one_letter_code
_entity_poly.pdbx_strand_id
1 'polypeptide(L)'
;MSNGIIVDGKIQCGFPERGKALSKDTNPKDIIGIKKAPLSTLSCPVLYEMGLGMLEGARKYGRHNYRAMGVSATVYYDATLRHIMGWWEGEDIDPDSGLNHITKALTALMVLRDSMLMGNWVDDRPIRNPINMEKLNEKAAAIIEKYPNCVKPFLEIDKEKKNE
;
A
#
# COMPACT_ATOMS: atom_id res chain seq x y z
N MET A 1 20.62 -17.30 -9.71
CA MET A 1 19.70 -18.23 -10.40
C MET A 1 18.96 -19.01 -9.34
N SER A 2 17.67 -18.74 -9.15
CA SER A 2 16.84 -19.45 -8.16
C SER A 2 16.46 -20.81 -8.71
N ASN A 3 17.02 -21.88 -8.14
CA ASN A 3 16.64 -23.24 -8.50
C ASN A 3 15.32 -23.59 -7.80
N GLY A 4 14.20 -23.19 -8.41
CA GLY A 4 12.88 -23.68 -8.03
C GLY A 4 12.70 -25.10 -8.53
N ILE A 5 12.38 -26.04 -7.64
CA ILE A 5 11.98 -27.39 -8.01
C ILE A 5 10.51 -27.32 -8.45
N ILE A 6 10.26 -27.66 -9.71
CA ILE A 6 8.92 -27.81 -10.27
C ILE A 6 8.41 -29.20 -9.92
N VAL A 7 7.29 -29.29 -9.21
CA VAL A 7 6.46 -30.50 -9.15
C VAL A 7 5.02 -30.07 -9.47
N ASP A 8 4.44 -30.64 -10.53
CA ASP A 8 3.05 -30.46 -10.99
C ASP A 8 2.56 -29.03 -11.28
N GLY A 9 3.45 -28.15 -11.77
CA GLY A 9 3.05 -26.94 -12.51
C GLY A 9 2.27 -25.86 -11.73
N LYS A 10 2.19 -25.95 -10.39
CA LYS A 10 1.59 -24.91 -9.55
C LYS A 10 2.67 -24.31 -8.64
N ILE A 11 2.91 -23.00 -8.78
CA ILE A 11 3.65 -22.23 -7.78
C ILE A 11 2.77 -22.21 -6.52
N GLN A 12 3.10 -23.03 -5.53
CA GLN A 12 2.54 -22.82 -4.20
C GLN A 12 3.02 -21.46 -3.71
N CYS A 13 2.08 -20.58 -3.38
CA CYS A 13 2.34 -19.38 -2.58
C CYS A 13 2.71 -19.85 -1.15
N GLY A 14 3.88 -20.46 -1.01
CA GLY A 14 4.40 -20.98 0.23
C GLY A 14 5.31 -19.93 0.86
N PHE A 15 4.93 -19.43 2.04
CA PHE A 15 5.92 -19.23 3.08
C PHE A 15 6.80 -20.50 3.16
N PRO A 16 8.11 -20.41 3.47
CA PRO A 16 8.99 -21.58 3.51
C PRO A 16 8.30 -22.70 4.26
N GLU A 17 8.34 -23.93 3.72
CA GLU A 17 7.74 -25.10 4.37
C GLU A 17 8.27 -25.22 5.80
N ARG A 18 7.52 -24.66 6.76
CA ARG A 18 7.72 -24.92 8.17
C ARG A 18 7.22 -26.33 8.42
N GLY A 19 8.04 -27.32 8.11
CA GLY A 19 7.56 -28.69 8.20
C GLY A 19 8.40 -29.80 7.60
N LYS A 20 9.75 -29.75 7.62
CA LYS A 20 10.42 -30.97 8.07
C LYS A 20 10.20 -31.02 9.58
N ALA A 21 9.14 -31.70 9.98
CA ALA A 21 8.87 -32.01 11.38
C ALA A 21 10.07 -32.76 11.95
N LEU A 22 10.98 -32.04 12.61
CA LEU A 22 11.67 -32.61 13.74
C LEU A 22 10.61 -32.66 14.83
N SER A 23 10.00 -33.84 14.94
CA SER A 23 9.02 -34.24 15.94
C SER A 23 9.26 -33.54 17.28
N LYS A 24 8.47 -32.50 17.54
CA LYS A 24 8.14 -32.08 18.89
C LYS A 24 6.65 -31.89 18.89
N ASP A 25 5.98 -32.62 19.77
CA ASP A 25 4.55 -32.53 20.04
C ASP A 25 4.12 -31.07 19.91
N THR A 26 3.30 -30.81 18.89
CA THR A 26 2.96 -29.47 18.41
C THR A 26 2.54 -28.63 19.60
N ASN A 27 3.36 -27.65 19.96
CA ASN A 27 3.07 -26.77 21.09
C ASN A 27 1.66 -26.21 20.88
N PRO A 28 0.70 -26.40 21.82
CA PRO A 28 -0.66 -25.91 21.66
C PRO A 28 -0.74 -24.41 21.33
N LYS A 29 0.28 -23.64 21.74
CA LYS A 29 0.44 -22.23 21.41
C LYS A 29 0.68 -21.97 19.91
N ASP A 30 1.36 -22.87 19.21
CA ASP A 30 1.66 -22.72 17.78
C ASP A 30 0.39 -22.94 16.93
N ILE A 31 -0.40 -23.97 17.25
CA ILE A 31 -1.67 -24.27 16.56
C ILE A 31 -2.70 -23.15 16.75
N ILE A 32 -2.80 -22.61 17.97
CA ILE A 32 -3.72 -21.50 18.27
C ILE A 32 -3.16 -20.19 17.70
N GLY A 33 -1.83 -20.03 17.73
CA GLY A 33 -1.13 -18.82 17.30
C GLY A 33 -1.27 -18.50 15.82
N ILE A 34 -1.23 -19.51 14.95
CA ILE A 34 -1.35 -19.31 13.49
C ILE A 34 -2.71 -18.76 13.05
N LYS A 35 -3.75 -18.87 13.89
CA LYS A 35 -5.09 -18.34 13.60
C LYS A 35 -5.28 -16.89 14.07
N LYS A 36 -4.28 -16.30 14.74
CA LYS A 36 -4.32 -14.90 15.19
C LYS A 36 -3.86 -13.97 14.07
N ALA A 37 -4.27 -12.70 14.15
CA ALA A 37 -3.84 -11.67 13.19
C ALA A 37 -2.30 -11.59 13.10
N PRO A 38 -1.69 -11.84 11.92
CA PRO A 38 -0.26 -12.11 11.83
C PRO A 38 0.55 -10.83 11.55
N LEU A 39 0.98 -10.11 12.60
CA LEU A 39 1.83 -8.90 12.44
C LEU A 39 3.18 -9.20 11.76
N SER A 40 3.65 -10.44 11.80
CA SER A 40 4.88 -10.88 11.12
C SER A 40 4.83 -10.73 9.60
N THR A 41 3.65 -10.50 9.02
CA THR A 41 3.47 -10.26 7.57
C THR A 41 3.68 -8.81 7.18
N LEU A 42 3.81 -7.90 8.15
CA LEU A 42 4.02 -6.48 7.91
C LEU A 42 5.51 -6.14 7.87
N SER A 43 5.88 -5.15 7.05
CA SER A 43 7.24 -4.62 7.00
C SER A 43 7.51 -3.71 8.21
N CYS A 44 8.36 -4.15 9.14
CA CYS A 44 8.72 -3.35 10.31
C CYS A 44 9.34 -1.98 9.96
N PRO A 45 10.25 -1.84 8.99
CA PRO A 45 10.76 -0.52 8.58
C PRO A 45 9.65 0.45 8.17
N VAL A 46 8.68 0.00 7.37
CA VAL A 46 7.54 0.83 6.94
C VAL A 46 6.67 1.23 8.13
N LEU A 47 6.44 0.32 9.09
CA LEU A 47 5.73 0.65 10.32
C LEU A 47 6.45 1.71 11.15
N TYR A 48 7.78 1.69 11.20
CA TYR A 48 8.56 2.70 11.92
C TYR A 48 8.47 4.07 11.25
N GLU A 49 8.54 4.13 9.92
CA GLU A 49 8.34 5.37 9.16
C GLU A 49 6.93 5.94 9.35
N MET A 50 5.89 5.09 9.26
CA MET A 50 4.53 5.50 9.57
C MET A 50 4.41 5.99 11.02
N GLY A 51 5.16 5.39 11.94
CA GLY A 51 5.28 5.84 13.33
C GLY A 51 5.78 7.29 13.43
N LEU A 52 6.75 7.69 12.61
CA LEU A 52 7.22 9.08 12.54
C LEU A 52 6.12 10.00 12.00
N GLY A 53 5.43 9.62 10.92
CA GLY A 53 4.30 10.38 10.39
C GLY A 53 3.15 10.54 11.41
N MET A 54 2.85 9.48 12.16
CA MET A 54 1.85 9.52 13.24
C MET A 54 2.33 10.35 14.43
N LEU A 55 3.63 10.33 14.75
CA LEU A 55 4.22 11.18 15.78
C LEU A 55 4.10 12.65 15.42
N GLU A 56 4.40 13.02 14.18
CA GLU A 56 4.21 14.39 13.66
C GLU A 56 2.75 14.83 13.83
N GLY A 57 1.78 14.02 13.40
CA GLY A 57 0.36 14.28 13.59
C GLY A 57 -0.03 14.39 15.07
N ALA A 58 0.53 13.55 15.94
CA ALA A 58 0.30 13.62 17.38
C ALA A 58 0.83 14.93 18.00
N ARG A 59 1.93 15.48 17.48
CA ARG A 59 2.47 16.78 17.91
C ARG A 59 1.62 17.95 17.39
N LYS A 60 1.08 17.87 16.18
CA LYS A 60 0.25 18.92 15.57
C LYS A 60 -1.20 18.93 16.09
N TYR A 61 -1.81 17.77 16.24
CA TYR A 61 -3.27 17.63 16.40
C TYR A 61 -3.68 16.81 17.63
N GLY A 62 -2.71 16.34 18.43
CA GLY A 62 -2.94 15.48 19.58
C GLY A 62 -2.97 13.99 19.21
N ARG A 63 -2.41 13.16 20.09
CA ARG A 63 -2.28 11.72 19.84
C ARG A 63 -3.66 11.04 19.89
N HIS A 64 -4.03 10.35 18.82
CA HIS A 64 -5.30 9.62 18.67
C HIS A 64 -6.58 10.46 18.68
N ASN A 65 -6.49 11.80 18.61
CA ASN A 65 -7.68 12.66 18.62
C ASN A 65 -8.67 12.35 17.48
N TYR A 66 -8.17 11.84 16.33
CA TYR A 66 -9.01 11.36 15.22
C TYR A 66 -10.03 10.28 15.63
N ARG A 67 -9.81 9.54 16.72
CA ARG A 67 -10.77 8.56 17.26
C ARG A 67 -11.95 9.18 17.99
N ALA A 68 -11.79 10.38 18.53
CA ALA A 68 -12.88 11.11 19.19
C ALA A 68 -13.53 12.10 18.22
N MET A 69 -12.72 12.81 17.43
CA MET A 69 -13.18 13.94 16.60
C MET A 69 -13.67 13.53 15.21
N GLY A 70 -13.24 12.38 14.71
CA GLY A 70 -13.56 11.94 13.35
C GLY A 70 -12.78 12.69 12.26
N VAL A 71 -12.98 12.28 11.02
CA VAL A 71 -12.36 12.89 9.83
C VAL A 71 -13.33 12.94 8.65
N SER A 72 -13.10 13.82 7.68
CA SER A 72 -13.82 13.83 6.39
C SER A 72 -13.10 12.99 5.34
N ALA A 73 -13.87 12.29 4.51
CA ALA A 73 -13.33 11.47 3.43
C ALA A 73 -12.59 12.31 2.39
N THR A 74 -13.18 13.43 1.97
CA THR A 74 -12.61 14.34 0.97
C THR A 74 -11.28 14.93 1.41
N VAL A 75 -11.18 15.37 2.68
CA VAL A 75 -9.94 15.95 3.21
C VAL A 75 -8.79 14.93 3.16
N TYR A 76 -9.05 13.69 3.57
CA TYR A 76 -8.02 12.64 3.58
C TYR A 76 -7.77 12.05 2.18
N TYR A 77 -8.75 12.06 1.29
CA TYR A 77 -8.60 11.74 -0.12
C TYR A 77 -7.63 12.72 -0.79
N ASP A 78 -7.84 14.02 -0.63
CA ASP A 78 -6.99 15.06 -1.21
C ASP A 78 -5.58 15.03 -0.62
N ALA A 79 -5.45 14.86 0.71
CA ALA A 79 -4.15 14.75 1.36
C ALA A 79 -3.35 13.55 0.85
N THR A 80 -4.01 12.39 0.71
CA THR A 80 -3.38 11.18 0.17
C THR A 80 -2.95 11.38 -1.28
N LEU A 81 -3.83 11.93 -2.12
CA LEU A 81 -3.53 12.14 -3.53
C LEU A 81 -2.43 13.16 -3.77
N ARG A 82 -2.35 14.25 -3.00
CA ARG A 82 -1.22 15.19 -3.12
C ARG A 82 0.12 14.50 -2.87
N HIS A 83 0.19 13.60 -1.89
CA HIS A 83 1.42 12.85 -1.66
C HIS A 83 1.70 11.85 -2.79
N ILE A 84 0.71 11.08 -3.24
CA ILE A 84 0.88 10.13 -4.35
C ILE A 84 1.27 10.85 -5.65
N MET A 85 0.66 12.00 -5.94
CA MET A 85 0.96 12.80 -7.13
C MET A 85 2.36 13.41 -7.05
N GLY A 86 2.79 13.93 -5.89
CA GLY A 86 4.17 14.42 -5.71
C GLY A 86 5.20 13.33 -6.00
N TRP A 87 4.99 12.14 -5.44
CA TRP A 87 5.83 10.97 -5.75
C TRP A 87 5.82 10.61 -7.22
N TRP A 88 4.63 10.58 -7.85
CA TRP A 88 4.50 10.24 -9.27
C TRP A 88 5.24 11.22 -10.18
N GLU A 89 5.27 12.50 -9.82
CA GLU A 89 6.01 13.55 -10.53
C GLU A 89 7.51 13.59 -10.16
N GLY A 90 8.01 12.65 -9.35
CA GLY A 90 9.42 12.46 -9.06
C GLY A 90 9.92 13.10 -7.75
N GLU A 91 9.03 13.62 -6.91
CA GLU A 91 9.40 14.10 -5.57
C GLU A 91 9.26 12.96 -4.54
N ASP A 92 10.39 12.33 -4.20
CA ASP A 92 10.38 11.19 -3.27
C ASP A 92 10.12 11.60 -1.82
N ILE A 93 10.62 12.77 -1.39
CA ILE A 93 10.61 13.23 -0.01
C ILE A 93 9.72 14.45 0.15
N ASP A 94 8.75 14.37 1.04
CA ASP A 94 7.86 15.47 1.40
C ASP A 94 8.66 16.60 2.08
N PRO A 95 8.72 17.80 1.50
CA PRO A 95 9.57 18.88 2.00
C PRO A 95 9.18 19.36 3.40
N ASP A 96 7.90 19.21 3.79
CA ASP A 96 7.41 19.66 5.10
C ASP A 96 7.81 18.72 6.23
N SER A 97 7.87 17.42 5.97
CA SER A 97 8.10 16.39 7.00
C SER A 97 9.47 15.74 6.92
N GLY A 98 10.13 15.79 5.76
CA GLY A 98 11.35 15.04 5.48
C GLY A 98 11.13 13.53 5.37
N LEU A 99 9.88 13.06 5.30
CA LEU A 99 9.52 11.66 5.10
C LEU A 99 9.17 11.37 3.65
N ASN A 100 9.25 10.11 3.23
CA ASN A 100 8.85 9.72 1.89
C ASN A 100 7.35 10.00 1.65
N HIS A 101 7.00 10.50 0.47
CA HIS A 101 5.61 10.77 0.08
C HIS A 101 4.69 9.55 0.22
N ILE A 102 5.16 8.35 -0.12
CA ILE A 102 4.40 7.11 0.05
C ILE A 102 4.09 6.84 1.53
N THR A 103 5.07 7.04 2.42
CA THR A 103 4.87 6.91 3.87
C THR A 103 3.81 7.89 4.36
N LYS A 104 3.84 9.14 3.89
CA LYS A 104 2.84 10.15 4.26
C LYS A 104 1.43 9.79 3.77
N ALA A 105 1.31 9.26 2.55
CA ALA A 105 0.05 8.73 2.03
C ALA A 105 -0.48 7.57 2.90
N LEU A 106 0.39 6.63 3.30
CA LEU A 106 0.02 5.53 4.20
C LEU A 106 -0.44 6.03 5.57
N THR A 107 0.25 7.01 6.16
CA THR A 107 -0.14 7.64 7.44
C THR A 107 -1.52 8.30 7.33
N ALA A 108 -1.81 9.02 6.25
CA ALA A 108 -3.12 9.63 6.02
C ALA A 108 -4.21 8.54 5.91
N LEU A 109 -4.00 7.50 5.11
CA LEU A 109 -4.94 6.40 4.95
C LEU A 109 -5.16 5.60 6.24
N MET A 110 -4.13 5.43 7.07
CA MET A 110 -4.26 4.79 8.39
C MET A 110 -5.24 5.55 9.28
N VAL A 111 -5.12 6.88 9.35
CA VAL A 111 -6.03 7.72 10.15
C VAL A 111 -7.46 7.65 9.61
N LEU A 112 -7.63 7.77 8.29
CA LEU A 112 -8.94 7.63 7.65
C LEU A 112 -9.57 6.26 7.96
N ARG A 113 -8.80 5.19 7.83
CA ARG A 113 -9.29 3.83 8.08
C ARG A 113 -9.65 3.61 9.54
N ASP A 114 -8.88 4.16 10.48
CA ASP A 114 -9.18 4.08 11.90
C ASP A 114 -10.50 4.81 12.22
N SER A 115 -10.71 6.01 11.67
CA SER A 115 -11.97 6.75 11.82
C SER A 115 -13.17 6.00 11.22
N MET A 116 -12.98 5.28 10.10
CA MET A 116 -14.00 4.37 9.56
C MET A 116 -14.33 3.22 10.53
N LEU A 117 -13.34 2.64 11.20
CA LEU A 117 -13.55 1.58 12.18
C LEU A 117 -14.25 2.09 13.44
N MET A 118 -13.98 3.34 13.83
CA MET A 118 -14.66 4.02 14.93
C MET A 118 -16.09 4.47 14.58
N GLY A 119 -16.47 4.46 13.30
CA GLY A 119 -17.78 4.92 12.85
C GLY A 119 -18.00 6.43 12.99
N ASN A 120 -16.92 7.20 13.17
CA ASN A 120 -16.98 8.65 13.39
C ASN A 120 -16.50 9.48 12.17
N TRP A 121 -16.17 8.83 11.06
CA TRP A 121 -15.84 9.51 9.81
C TRP A 121 -17.08 10.09 9.11
N VAL A 122 -16.89 11.16 8.35
CA VAL A 122 -17.90 11.75 7.48
C VAL A 122 -17.66 11.27 6.05
N ASP A 123 -18.63 10.52 5.53
CA ASP A 123 -18.65 10.10 4.13
C ASP A 123 -19.23 11.21 3.24
N ASP A 124 -18.39 12.18 2.89
CA ASP A 124 -18.72 13.28 1.97
C ASP A 124 -18.26 13.01 0.53
N ARG A 125 -18.06 11.73 0.17
CA ARG A 125 -17.67 11.35 -1.19
C ARG A 125 -18.78 11.68 -2.19
N PRO A 126 -18.43 11.94 -3.47
CA PRO A 126 -19.43 12.13 -4.51
C PRO A 126 -20.39 10.94 -4.64
N ILE A 127 -21.58 11.21 -5.18
CA ILE A 127 -22.53 10.16 -5.54
C ILE A 127 -21.82 9.12 -6.41
N ARG A 128 -22.05 7.84 -6.11
CA ARG A 128 -21.37 6.72 -6.77
C ARG A 128 -21.47 6.85 -8.28
N ASN A 129 -20.31 6.79 -8.93
CA ASN A 129 -20.21 6.86 -10.37
C ASN A 129 -20.73 5.55 -11.00
N PRO A 130 -21.59 5.60 -12.04
CA PRO A 130 -22.07 4.41 -12.75
C PRO A 130 -21.03 3.75 -13.67
N ILE A 131 -19.82 4.33 -13.83
CA ILE A 131 -18.75 3.75 -14.65
C ILE A 131 -18.41 2.33 -14.15
N ASN A 132 -18.37 1.39 -15.10
CA ASN A 132 -17.93 0.02 -14.87
C ASN A 132 -16.46 -0.13 -15.30
N MET A 133 -15.59 -0.43 -14.34
CA MET A 133 -14.15 -0.63 -14.56
C MET A 133 -13.84 -1.82 -15.47
N GLU A 134 -14.61 -2.90 -15.42
CA GLU A 134 -14.43 -4.07 -16.28
C GLU A 134 -14.59 -3.68 -17.75
N LYS A 135 -15.61 -2.87 -18.07
CA LYS A 135 -15.81 -2.35 -19.43
C LYS A 135 -14.67 -1.43 -19.89
N LEU A 136 -14.06 -0.67 -18.98
CA LEU A 136 -12.89 0.14 -19.33
C LEU A 136 -11.66 -0.75 -19.57
N ASN A 137 -11.50 -1.82 -18.80
CA ASN A 137 -10.43 -2.80 -19.00
C ASN A 137 -10.56 -3.53 -20.34
N GLU A 138 -11.78 -3.91 -20.74
CA GLU A 138 -12.05 -4.49 -22.06
C GLU A 138 -11.62 -3.53 -23.18
N LYS A 139 -11.95 -2.24 -23.06
CA LYS A 139 -11.52 -1.23 -24.03
C LYS A 139 -10.00 -1.05 -24.05
N ALA A 140 -9.35 -1.06 -22.88
CA ALA A 140 -7.89 -0.98 -22.79
C ALA A 140 -7.23 -2.19 -23.47
N ALA A 141 -7.74 -3.40 -23.24
CA ALA A 141 -7.27 -4.61 -23.91
C ALA A 141 -7.41 -4.51 -25.43
N ALA A 142 -8.56 -4.06 -25.93
CA ALA A 142 -8.78 -3.86 -27.37
C ALA A 142 -7.81 -2.82 -27.99
N ILE A 143 -7.41 -1.78 -27.24
CA ILE A 143 -6.38 -0.82 -27.70
C ILE A 143 -5.02 -1.52 -27.84
N ILE A 144 -4.63 -2.34 -26.88
CA ILE A 144 -3.37 -3.10 -26.91
C ILE A 144 -3.36 -4.08 -28.09
N GLU A 145 -4.47 -4.79 -28.33
CA GLU A 145 -4.60 -5.71 -29.48
C GLU A 145 -4.53 -4.98 -30.81
N LYS A 146 -5.13 -3.78 -30.90
CA LYS A 146 -5.09 -2.94 -32.11
C LYS A 146 -3.69 -2.40 -32.41
N TYR A 147 -2.90 -2.12 -31.38
CA TYR A 147 -1.54 -1.57 -31.49
C TYR A 147 -0.52 -2.49 -30.79
N PRO A 148 -0.23 -3.68 -31.36
CA PRO A 148 0.61 -4.69 -30.70
C PRO A 148 2.07 -4.27 -30.57
N ASN A 149 2.53 -3.37 -31.45
CA ASN A 149 3.89 -2.84 -31.43
C ASN A 149 3.89 -1.49 -30.70
N CYS A 150 4.22 -1.49 -29.41
CA CYS A 150 4.35 -0.26 -28.63
C CYS A 150 5.70 0.45 -28.90
N VAL A 151 5.69 1.78 -28.81
CA VAL A 151 6.92 2.58 -28.88
C VAL A 151 7.55 2.61 -27.49
N LYS A 152 8.88 2.47 -27.41
CA LYS A 152 9.61 2.54 -26.14
C LYS A 152 9.39 3.92 -25.49
N PRO A 153 8.89 3.99 -24.24
CA PRO A 153 8.78 5.25 -23.53
C PRO A 153 10.18 5.78 -23.16
N PHE A 154 10.32 7.10 -23.14
CA PHE A 154 11.51 7.77 -22.60
C PHE A 154 11.28 8.02 -21.11
N LEU A 155 12.12 7.43 -20.26
CA LEU A 155 11.96 7.46 -18.80
C LEU A 155 13.01 8.36 -18.13
N GLU A 156 12.82 8.68 -16.85
CA GLU A 156 13.78 9.47 -16.06
C GLU A 156 15.20 8.89 -16.13
N ILE A 157 15.30 7.56 -16.03
CA ILE A 157 16.56 6.80 -16.15
C ILE A 157 17.23 6.88 -17.53
N ASP A 158 16.51 7.31 -18.57
CA ASP A 158 17.06 7.46 -19.92
C ASP A 158 17.67 8.85 -20.14
N LYS A 159 17.45 9.82 -19.23
CA LYS A 159 18.02 11.18 -19.35
C LYS A 159 19.54 11.19 -19.33
N GLU A 160 20.17 10.39 -18.48
CA GLU A 160 21.64 10.33 -18.33
C GLU A 160 22.33 9.79 -19.59
N LYS A 161 21.68 8.87 -20.30
CA LYS A 161 22.20 8.22 -21.52
C LYS A 161 22.16 9.09 -22.76
N LYS A 162 21.58 10.29 -22.68
CA LYS A 162 21.43 11.21 -23.81
C LYS A 162 22.63 12.16 -23.98
N ASN A 163 23.54 12.18 -23.00
CA ASN A 163 24.70 13.07 -22.95
C ASN A 163 26.04 12.35 -23.22
N GLU A 164 25.99 11.07 -23.62
CA GLU A 164 27.11 10.29 -24.17
C GLU A 164 26.94 10.13 -25.68
#